data_AF-A0A356NU35-F1
#
_entry.id   AF-A0A356NU35-F1
#
_cell.length_a   1.000
_cell.length_b   1.000
_cell.length_c   1.000
_cell.angle_alpha   90.00
_cell.angle_beta   90.00
_cell.angle_gamma   90.00
#
_symmetry.space_group_name_H-M   'P 1'
#
loop_
_entity.id
_entity.type
_entity.pdbx_description
1 polymer ?
#
loop_
_entity_poly.entity_id
_entity_poly.type
_entity_poly.pdbx_seq_one_letter_code
_entity_poly.pdbx_strand_id
1 'polypeptide(L)'
;MNGNREASHQRRRDPMQRDTPFAGDQQDQLQTVSASEPDVAAERPRRRGRARSKGAGAAAISPVLSARGGQMSFLSPDAQQDIHEAALHLLEDTGLAEAPAEAVSLVEASGGWVSDTGRLCFPRALVETVLAALPRAVTLYGRRDDAELQLGGSNAYVGTGGASPSFLDIDSHEYRPATLVDLYQTARVVDRLDHIHFFSRPVAISGFEDALDIDLHTAWACLSGTAKHVMVSASTPESVDAIAALVYDVAGSEAAFRAAPFISLNINHAVPPMRFDSEAARVLIRAAECGIPAMVNTFGQLGASSPVT
;
A
#
# COMPACT_ATOMS: atom_id res chain seq x y z
N MET A 1 40.82 -59.65 -1.58
CA MET A 1 39.45 -59.24 -1.21
C MET A 1 38.97 -58.31 -2.32
N ASN A 2 38.38 -58.83 -3.41
CA ASN A 2 36.93 -59.02 -3.61
C ASN A 2 36.11 -57.82 -3.05
N GLY A 3 35.31 -57.06 -3.78
CA GLY A 3 34.69 -57.20 -5.10
C GLY A 3 33.25 -56.65 -5.02
N ASN A 4 32.83 -55.81 -5.98
CA ASN A 4 31.46 -55.49 -6.48
C ASN A 4 31.46 -54.02 -6.96
N ARG A 5 31.30 -53.64 -8.24
CA ARG A 5 30.22 -53.89 -9.24
C ARG A 5 28.82 -53.59 -8.72
N GLU A 6 28.25 -52.51 -9.21
CA GLU A 6 26.93 -52.51 -9.85
C GLU A 6 26.82 -51.37 -10.88
N ALA A 7 26.11 -51.67 -11.96
CA ALA A 7 26.02 -50.90 -13.19
C ALA A 7 24.54 -50.73 -13.60
N SER A 8 24.30 -49.81 -14.53
CA SER A 8 23.06 -49.56 -15.33
C SER A 8 21.95 -48.82 -14.57
N HIS A 9 21.27 -47.81 -15.12
CA HIS A 9 20.80 -47.62 -16.50
C HIS A 9 20.71 -46.13 -16.89
N GLN A 10 21.28 -45.77 -18.04
CA GLN A 10 20.91 -44.59 -18.81
C GLN A 10 19.71 -44.92 -19.71
N ARG A 11 18.71 -44.03 -19.77
CA ARG A 11 17.83 -43.87 -20.93
C ARG A 11 17.59 -42.39 -21.19
N ARG A 12 18.15 -41.92 -22.31
CA ARG A 12 17.83 -40.65 -22.99
C ARG A 12 16.43 -40.73 -23.61
N ARG A 13 15.68 -39.63 -23.58
CA ARG A 13 14.65 -39.30 -24.58
C ARG A 13 14.62 -37.78 -24.78
N ASP A 14 15.00 -37.37 -25.98
CA ASP A 14 14.82 -36.03 -26.57
C ASP A 14 13.42 -35.88 -27.20
N PRO A 15 12.98 -34.65 -27.52
CA PRO A 15 11.57 -34.27 -27.58
C PRO A 15 10.93 -34.49 -28.95
N MET A 16 9.62 -34.71 -28.97
CA MET A 16 8.83 -34.93 -30.17
C MET A 16 8.19 -33.61 -30.63
N GLN A 17 8.73 -33.05 -31.71
CA GLN A 17 8.08 -32.04 -32.56
C GLN A 17 6.73 -32.57 -33.10
N ARG A 18 5.75 -31.68 -33.24
CA ARG A 18 4.66 -31.84 -34.20
C ARG A 18 4.37 -30.52 -34.89
N ASP A 19 4.51 -30.57 -36.21
CA ASP A 19 4.11 -29.53 -37.15
C ASP A 19 2.58 -29.45 -37.32
N THR A 20 2.17 -28.24 -37.70
CA THR A 20 0.93 -27.61 -38.24
C THR A 20 0.06 -28.46 -39.22
N PRO A 21 -1.07 -28.00 -39.84
CA PRO A 21 -1.65 -26.64 -39.90
C PRO A 21 -3.20 -26.55 -39.81
N PHE A 22 -3.75 -25.34 -39.64
CA PHE A 22 -5.05 -24.98 -40.25
C PHE A 22 -5.09 -23.49 -40.59
N ALA A 23 -5.11 -23.23 -41.90
CA ALA A 23 -5.55 -21.98 -42.51
C ALA A 23 -7.07 -22.06 -42.74
N GLY A 24 -7.76 -20.93 -42.62
CA GLY A 24 -9.19 -20.82 -42.90
C GLY A 24 -9.67 -19.38 -42.74
N ASP A 25 -9.48 -18.58 -43.79
CA ASP A 25 -10.17 -17.32 -44.04
C ASP A 25 -11.69 -17.53 -44.07
N GLN A 26 -12.46 -16.62 -43.46
CA GLN A 26 -13.70 -16.11 -44.05
C GLN A 26 -14.10 -14.77 -43.41
N GLN A 27 -14.06 -13.73 -44.25
CA GLN A 27 -14.63 -12.42 -44.01
C GLN A 27 -16.14 -12.40 -44.30
N ASP A 28 -16.78 -11.41 -43.68
CA ASP A 28 -17.89 -10.60 -44.19
C ASP A 28 -19.32 -11.12 -43.99
N GLN A 29 -20.12 -10.36 -43.21
CA GLN A 29 -21.16 -9.49 -43.79
C GLN A 29 -21.91 -8.69 -42.72
N LEU A 30 -21.82 -7.36 -42.85
CA LEU A 30 -22.78 -6.39 -42.32
C LEU A 30 -24.13 -6.55 -43.03
N GLN A 31 -25.23 -6.46 -42.29
CA GLN A 31 -26.49 -5.92 -42.82
C GLN A 31 -27.17 -4.98 -41.82
N THR A 32 -27.24 -3.73 -42.26
CA THR A 32 -28.10 -2.63 -41.82
C THR A 32 -29.57 -2.91 -42.12
N VAL A 33 -30.49 -2.51 -41.24
CA VAL A 33 -31.87 -2.16 -41.63
C VAL A 33 -32.26 -0.83 -40.96
N SER A 34 -32.82 0.04 -41.79
CA SER A 34 -33.11 1.45 -41.57
C SER A 34 -34.60 1.71 -41.29
N ALA A 35 -34.84 2.69 -40.41
CA ALA A 35 -35.90 3.71 -40.36
C ALA A 35 -37.37 3.40 -40.74
N SER A 36 -38.32 3.83 -39.88
CA SER A 36 -39.21 4.99 -40.17
C SER A 36 -40.30 5.20 -39.10
N GLU A 37 -40.45 6.44 -38.65
CA GLU A 37 -41.68 6.99 -38.04
C GLU A 37 -42.62 7.48 -39.15
N PRO A 38 -43.91 7.72 -38.82
CA PRO A 38 -44.44 9.04 -39.18
C PRO A 38 -45.23 9.75 -38.06
N ASP A 39 -45.14 11.07 -38.20
CA ASP A 39 -45.66 12.20 -37.43
C ASP A 39 -47.18 12.43 -37.67
N VAL A 40 -47.93 12.80 -36.62
CA VAL A 40 -49.21 13.53 -36.75
C VAL A 40 -49.38 14.52 -35.58
N ALA A 41 -49.20 15.80 -35.91
CA ALA A 41 -49.51 16.94 -35.06
C ALA A 41 -51.02 17.13 -34.83
N ALA A 42 -51.40 17.43 -33.58
CA ALA A 42 -52.68 18.02 -33.24
C ALA A 42 -52.52 19.02 -32.08
N GLU A 43 -52.61 20.32 -32.39
CA GLU A 43 -52.61 21.40 -31.40
C GLU A 43 -53.88 21.40 -30.54
N ARG A 44 -53.71 21.47 -29.22
CA ARG A 44 -54.77 21.74 -28.23
C ARG A 44 -54.23 22.57 -27.05
N PRO A 45 -55.09 23.31 -26.33
CA PRO A 45 -54.85 24.70 -25.95
C PRO A 45 -53.93 24.90 -24.73
N ARG A 46 -53.24 26.04 -24.74
CA ARG A 46 -52.35 26.55 -23.69
C ARG A 46 -53.03 26.55 -22.31
N ARG A 47 -52.64 25.58 -21.48
CA ARG A 47 -52.97 25.54 -20.05
C ARG A 47 -51.86 26.26 -19.28
N ARG A 48 -52.19 27.36 -18.60
CA ARG A 48 -51.29 28.14 -17.72
C ARG A 48 -50.47 27.19 -16.83
N GLY A 49 -49.17 27.14 -17.08
CA GLY A 49 -48.22 26.35 -16.30
C GLY A 49 -48.07 26.91 -14.90
N ARG A 50 -48.53 26.13 -13.92
CA ARG A 50 -48.17 26.27 -12.51
C ARG A 50 -46.65 26.12 -12.42
N ALA A 51 -45.96 27.14 -11.93
CA ALA A 51 -44.51 27.11 -11.72
C ALA A 51 -44.14 25.86 -10.92
N ARG A 52 -43.46 24.90 -11.56
CA ARG A 52 -42.79 23.81 -10.86
C ARG A 52 -41.65 24.45 -10.08
N SER A 53 -41.80 24.53 -8.76
CA SER A 53 -40.65 24.69 -7.88
C SER A 53 -39.64 23.60 -8.27
N LYS A 54 -38.44 24.01 -8.68
CA LYS A 54 -37.31 23.10 -8.80
C LYS A 54 -37.12 22.49 -7.42
N GLY A 55 -37.60 21.26 -7.24
CA GLY A 55 -37.23 20.47 -6.08
C GLY A 55 -35.72 20.40 -6.09
N ALA A 56 -35.10 20.89 -5.01
CA ALA A 56 -33.72 20.59 -4.72
C ALA A 56 -33.58 19.07 -4.89
N GLY A 57 -32.79 18.63 -5.88
CA GLY A 57 -32.46 17.22 -6.01
C GLY A 57 -31.92 16.79 -4.67
N ALA A 58 -32.59 15.84 -4.02
CA ALA A 58 -32.06 15.22 -2.82
C ALA A 58 -30.66 14.75 -3.19
N ALA A 59 -29.64 15.35 -2.57
CA ALA A 59 -28.28 14.86 -2.68
C ALA A 59 -28.37 13.36 -2.39
N ALA A 60 -27.95 12.53 -3.35
CA ALA A 60 -27.92 11.10 -3.14
C ALA A 60 -27.10 10.88 -1.86
N ILE A 61 -27.75 10.34 -0.83
CA ILE A 61 -27.08 10.03 0.43
C ILE A 61 -26.16 8.86 0.09
N SER A 62 -24.91 9.17 -0.26
CA SER A 62 -23.89 8.15 -0.42
C SER A 62 -23.76 7.44 0.93
N PRO A 63 -23.84 6.10 0.97
CA PRO A 63 -23.71 5.37 2.22
C PRO A 63 -22.33 5.66 2.83
N VAL A 64 -22.28 5.84 4.15
CA VAL A 64 -21.01 5.86 4.88
C VAL A 64 -20.51 4.42 4.92
N LEU A 65 -19.49 4.12 4.12
CA LEU A 65 -18.96 2.75 3.96
C LEU A 65 -17.93 2.37 5.03
N SER A 66 -17.36 3.36 5.72
CA SER A 66 -16.42 3.14 6.81
C SER A 66 -17.10 2.43 7.98
N ALA A 67 -16.55 1.29 8.40
CA ALA A 67 -17.02 0.62 9.60
C ALA A 67 -16.60 1.43 10.83
N ARG A 68 -17.46 1.45 11.86
CA ARG A 68 -17.07 1.90 13.20
C ARG A 68 -16.83 0.67 14.06
N GLY A 69 -15.59 0.49 14.49
CA GLY A 69 -15.21 -0.55 15.42
C GLY A 69 -15.68 -0.26 16.85
N GLY A 70 -15.63 -1.28 17.70
CA GLY A 70 -15.63 -1.13 19.15
C GLY A 70 -14.23 -1.37 19.72
N GLN A 71 -13.98 -0.93 20.94
CA GLN A 71 -12.74 -1.24 21.64
C GLN A 71 -12.96 -2.47 22.54
N MET A 72 -12.19 -3.53 22.31
CA MET A 72 -12.11 -4.67 23.21
C MET A 72 -10.79 -4.57 23.98
N SER A 73 -10.88 -4.48 25.31
CA SER A 73 -9.70 -4.37 26.18
C SER A 73 -9.52 -5.64 26.99
N PHE A 74 -8.38 -6.31 26.82
CA PHE A 74 -8.00 -7.50 27.61
C PHE A 74 -7.04 -7.19 28.76
N LEU A 75 -6.37 -6.04 28.70
CA LEU A 75 -5.38 -5.62 29.69
C LEU A 75 -5.98 -4.62 30.66
N SER A 76 -5.66 -4.75 31.94
CA SER A 76 -5.93 -3.72 32.94
C SER A 76 -5.09 -2.46 32.65
N PRO A 77 -5.50 -1.29 33.16
CA PRO A 77 -4.68 -0.08 33.06
C PRO A 77 -3.25 -0.27 33.60
N ASP A 78 -3.09 -0.97 34.72
CA ASP A 78 -1.78 -1.26 35.30
C ASP A 78 -0.92 -2.12 34.37
N ALA A 79 -1.49 -3.16 33.75
CA ALA A 79 -0.76 -3.99 32.80
C ALA A 79 -0.36 -3.23 31.52
N GLN A 80 -1.17 -2.25 31.10
CA GLN A 80 -0.80 -1.36 29.98
C GLN A 80 0.37 -0.46 30.37
N GLN A 81 0.38 0.05 31.61
CA GLN A 81 1.51 0.84 32.13
C GLN A 81 2.77 -0.02 32.21
N ASP A 82 2.69 -1.25 32.72
CA ASP A 82 3.85 -2.16 32.81
C ASP A 82 4.51 -2.40 31.44
N ILE A 83 3.70 -2.61 30.39
CA ILE A 83 4.20 -2.77 29.01
C ILE A 83 4.86 -1.48 28.52
N HIS A 84 4.25 -0.32 28.80
CA HIS A 84 4.82 0.97 28.41
C HIS A 84 6.17 1.22 29.10
N GLU A 85 6.26 0.98 30.40
CA GLU A 85 7.50 1.12 31.18
C GLU A 85 8.60 0.16 30.69
N ALA A 86 8.23 -1.07 30.34
CA ALA A 86 9.17 -2.04 29.78
C ALA A 86 9.70 -1.60 28.41
N ALA A 87 8.84 -1.06 27.53
CA ALA A 87 9.25 -0.52 26.24
C ALA A 87 10.21 0.68 26.41
N LEU A 88 9.89 1.59 27.34
CA LEU A 88 10.75 2.73 27.68
C LEU A 88 12.11 2.28 28.23
N HIS A 89 12.14 1.31 29.14
CA HIS A 89 13.39 0.72 29.65
C HIS A 89 14.23 0.10 28.52
N LEU A 90 13.60 -0.64 27.61
CA LEU A 90 14.30 -1.22 26.46
C LEU A 90 14.86 -0.14 25.51
N LEU A 91 14.14 0.95 25.28
CA LEU A 91 14.63 2.03 24.43
C LEU A 91 15.77 2.82 25.08
N GLU A 92 15.70 3.02 26.39
CA GLU A 92 16.68 3.81 27.16
C GLU A 92 17.94 3.01 27.49
N ASP A 93 17.79 1.85 28.13
CA ASP A 93 18.92 1.10 28.70
C ASP A 93 19.51 0.09 27.72
N THR A 94 18.68 -0.44 26.81
CA THR A 94 19.11 -1.42 25.82
C THR A 94 19.45 -0.72 24.50
N GLY A 95 18.52 0.05 23.94
CA GLY A 95 18.64 0.75 22.66
C GLY A 95 18.36 -0.14 21.43
N LEU A 96 18.56 0.41 20.24
CA LEU A 96 18.48 -0.32 18.96
C LEU A 96 19.86 -0.35 18.27
N ALA A 97 20.23 -1.52 17.75
CA ALA A 97 21.47 -1.68 16.98
C ALA A 97 21.30 -1.21 15.52
N GLU A 98 22.42 -1.09 14.78
CA GLU A 98 22.44 -0.86 13.32
C GLU A 98 21.76 0.44 12.87
N ALA A 99 21.69 1.45 13.76
CA ALA A 99 21.16 2.75 13.42
C ALA A 99 22.03 3.44 12.35
N PRO A 100 21.43 3.96 11.26
CA PRO A 100 22.18 4.76 10.29
C PRO A 100 22.63 6.08 10.92
N ALA A 101 23.71 6.66 10.41
CA ALA A 101 24.34 7.87 10.96
C ALA A 101 23.38 9.06 11.03
N GLU A 102 22.44 9.13 10.09
CA GLU A 102 21.38 10.12 10.00
C GLU A 102 20.43 10.01 11.20
N ALA A 103 20.01 8.79 11.56
CA ALA A 103 19.17 8.55 12.73
C ALA A 103 19.92 8.84 14.03
N VAL A 104 21.19 8.44 14.13
CA VAL A 104 22.05 8.76 15.28
C VAL A 104 22.12 10.28 15.48
N SER A 105 22.43 11.02 14.42
CA SER A 105 22.56 12.48 14.47
C SER A 105 21.27 13.17 14.94
N LEU A 106 20.11 12.73 14.45
CA LEU A 106 18.81 13.28 14.85
C LEU A 106 18.49 13.02 16.33
N VAL A 107 18.79 11.80 16.79
CA VAL A 107 18.48 11.37 18.16
C VAL A 107 19.44 12.00 19.16
N GLU A 108 20.74 12.07 18.85
CA GLU A 108 21.73 12.75 19.70
C GLU A 108 21.47 14.25 19.82
N ALA A 109 21.07 14.90 18.73
CA ALA A 109 20.65 16.30 18.77
C ALA A 109 19.42 16.55 19.66
N SER A 110 18.65 15.50 19.94
CA SER A 110 17.46 15.52 20.78
C SER A 110 17.71 14.95 22.19
N GLY A 111 18.98 14.73 22.56
CA GLY A 111 19.38 14.26 23.89
C GLY A 111 19.50 12.74 24.05
N GLY A 112 19.31 11.96 22.99
CA GLY A 112 19.69 10.55 22.98
C GLY A 112 21.19 10.33 22.84
N TRP A 113 21.62 9.07 22.84
CA TRP A 113 23.05 8.73 22.82
C TRP A 113 23.29 7.36 22.19
N VAL A 114 24.52 7.11 21.76
CA VAL A 114 24.99 5.78 21.40
C VAL A 114 25.68 5.15 22.61
N SER A 115 25.22 3.98 23.02
CA SER A 115 25.82 3.25 24.14
C SER A 115 27.22 2.71 23.81
N ASP A 116 27.92 2.26 24.84
CA ASP A 116 29.25 1.63 24.81
C ASP A 116 29.31 0.44 23.83
N THR A 117 28.16 -0.19 23.58
CA THR A 117 27.98 -1.33 22.68
C THR A 117 27.54 -0.94 21.27
N GLY A 118 27.51 0.36 20.96
CA GLY A 118 27.17 0.88 19.64
C GLY A 118 25.67 0.88 19.33
N ARG A 119 24.81 0.92 20.35
CA ARG A 119 23.34 0.88 20.20
C ARG A 119 22.74 2.26 20.46
N LEU A 120 21.83 2.70 19.61
CA LEU A 120 21.16 3.99 19.75
C LEU A 120 20.09 3.92 20.84
N CYS A 121 20.26 4.72 21.89
CA CYS A 121 19.41 4.78 23.06
C CYS A 121 18.55 6.06 23.05
N PHE A 122 17.34 5.95 23.59
CA PHE A 122 16.34 7.01 23.60
C PHE A 122 15.92 7.31 25.05
N PRO A 123 16.15 8.55 25.55
CA PRO A 123 15.69 8.95 26.87
C PRO A 123 14.17 8.87 26.97
N ARG A 124 13.65 8.45 28.13
CA ARG A 124 12.20 8.37 28.38
C ARG A 124 11.47 9.65 28.04
N ALA A 125 11.99 10.76 28.56
CA ALA A 125 11.42 12.09 28.36
C ALA A 125 11.36 12.48 26.88
N LEU A 126 12.34 12.06 26.06
CA LEU A 126 12.32 12.29 24.61
C LEU A 126 11.16 11.52 23.96
N VAL A 127 11.04 10.22 24.26
CA VAL A 127 9.98 9.37 23.71
C VAL A 127 8.59 9.92 24.07
N GLU A 128 8.37 10.23 25.35
CA GLU A 128 7.10 10.77 25.83
C GLU A 128 6.76 12.13 25.20
N THR A 129 7.75 13.02 25.08
CA THR A 129 7.57 14.34 24.45
C THR A 129 7.16 14.21 22.98
N VAL A 130 7.83 13.31 22.23
CA VAL A 130 7.51 13.08 20.82
C VAL A 130 6.10 12.49 20.68
N LEU A 131 5.75 11.49 21.49
CA LEU A 131 4.42 10.87 21.47
C LEU A 131 3.31 11.87 21.81
N ALA A 132 3.53 12.76 22.78
CA ALA A 132 2.56 13.77 23.18
C ALA A 132 2.32 14.83 22.08
N ALA A 133 3.30 15.08 21.22
CA ALA A 133 3.20 16.01 20.10
C ALA A 133 2.49 15.42 18.86
N LEU A 134 2.31 14.09 18.80
CA LEU A 134 1.67 13.45 17.64
C LEU A 134 0.16 13.72 17.59
N PRO A 135 -0.40 13.94 16.38
CA PRO A 135 -1.84 14.11 16.23
C PRO A 135 -2.57 12.80 16.55
N ARG A 136 -3.69 12.91 17.28
CA ARG A 136 -4.56 11.74 17.60
C ARG A 136 -5.42 11.27 16.42
N ALA A 137 -5.52 12.10 15.38
CA ALA A 137 -6.24 11.79 14.17
C ALA A 137 -5.51 12.38 12.96
N VAL A 138 -5.46 11.63 11.87
CA VAL A 138 -4.82 12.01 10.61
C VAL A 138 -5.76 11.65 9.47
N THR A 139 -5.84 12.50 8.45
CA THR A 139 -6.61 12.17 7.24
C THR A 139 -5.66 11.79 6.13
N LEU A 140 -5.85 10.60 5.56
CA LEU A 140 -5.24 10.19 4.31
C LEU A 140 -6.24 10.41 3.18
N TYR A 141 -5.79 10.86 2.02
CA TYR A 141 -6.69 11.24 0.92
C TYR A 141 -6.65 10.21 -0.20
N GLY A 142 -7.68 10.18 -1.04
CA GLY A 142 -7.56 9.66 -2.39
C GLY A 142 -7.40 10.80 -3.38
N ARG A 143 -7.43 10.48 -4.67
CA ARG A 143 -7.51 11.48 -5.75
C ARG A 143 -8.96 11.84 -6.12
N ARG A 144 -9.94 11.30 -5.40
CA ARG A 144 -11.37 11.64 -5.51
C ARG A 144 -11.90 12.06 -4.14
N ASP A 145 -12.82 13.01 -4.12
CA ASP A 145 -13.33 13.66 -2.90
C ASP A 145 -13.98 12.70 -1.88
N ASP A 146 -14.43 11.51 -2.31
CA ASP A 146 -15.09 10.52 -1.46
C ASP A 146 -14.14 9.41 -0.96
N ALA A 147 -12.83 9.54 -1.21
CA ALA A 147 -11.83 8.52 -0.89
C ALA A 147 -10.93 8.91 0.30
N GLU A 148 -11.42 9.79 1.18
CA GLU A 148 -10.74 10.18 2.42
C GLU A 148 -10.83 9.09 3.50
N LEU A 149 -9.74 8.90 4.22
CA LEU A 149 -9.60 7.97 5.34
C LEU A 149 -9.23 8.78 6.59
N GLN A 150 -10.21 8.99 7.46
CA GLN A 150 -10.02 9.67 8.74
C GLN A 150 -9.52 8.66 9.76
N LEU A 151 -8.20 8.52 9.86
CA LEU A 151 -7.55 7.64 10.81
C LEU A 151 -7.66 8.23 12.22
N GLY A 152 -8.08 7.41 13.17
CA GLY A 152 -8.28 7.79 14.57
C GLY A 152 -9.69 7.46 15.07
N GLY A 153 -9.88 7.58 16.38
CA GLY A 153 -11.14 7.21 17.03
C GLY A 153 -11.48 5.74 16.81
N SER A 154 -12.69 5.47 16.30
CA SER A 154 -13.19 4.13 16.04
C SER A 154 -13.40 3.81 14.55
N ASN A 155 -12.89 4.64 13.64
CA ASN A 155 -12.99 4.36 12.21
C ASN A 155 -12.12 3.16 11.83
N ALA A 156 -12.71 2.23 11.07
CA ALA A 156 -12.02 1.05 10.55
C ALA A 156 -12.13 1.01 9.03
N TYR A 157 -10.97 0.87 8.39
CA TYR A 157 -10.83 0.81 6.93
C TYR A 157 -10.20 -0.51 6.54
N VAL A 158 -10.75 -1.09 5.47
CA VAL A 158 -10.26 -2.33 4.85
C VAL A 158 -9.55 -1.97 3.56
N GLY A 159 -8.38 -2.56 3.33
CA GLY A 159 -7.62 -2.42 2.10
C GLY A 159 -6.98 -3.74 1.69
N THR A 160 -6.38 -3.76 0.51
CA THR A 160 -5.51 -4.86 0.08
C THR A 160 -4.17 -4.83 0.82
N GLY A 161 -3.27 -5.78 0.55
CA GLY A 161 -1.91 -5.82 1.10
C GLY A 161 -1.19 -7.13 0.81
N GLY A 162 -0.01 -7.32 1.39
CA GLY A 162 0.73 -8.59 1.38
C GLY A 162 2.01 -8.62 0.56
N ALA A 163 2.11 -7.82 -0.51
CA ALA A 163 3.28 -7.76 -1.40
C ALA A 163 3.79 -9.15 -1.86
N SER A 164 2.88 -10.07 -2.20
CA SER A 164 3.22 -11.43 -2.64
C SER A 164 4.11 -11.40 -3.89
N PRO A 165 5.21 -12.19 -3.95
CA PRO A 165 6.04 -12.31 -5.15
C PRO A 165 5.36 -13.10 -6.28
N SER A 166 4.34 -13.90 -5.93
CA SER A 166 3.60 -14.75 -6.86
C SER A 166 2.19 -14.23 -7.07
N PHE A 167 1.70 -14.33 -8.31
CA PHE A 167 0.35 -14.01 -8.74
C PHE A 167 -0.34 -15.30 -9.22
N LEU A 168 -1.59 -15.50 -8.79
CA LEU A 168 -2.42 -16.59 -9.29
C LEU A 168 -3.15 -16.14 -10.55
N ASP A 169 -2.81 -16.75 -11.68
CA ASP A 169 -3.47 -16.47 -12.95
C ASP A 169 -4.86 -17.11 -12.99
N ILE A 170 -5.91 -16.33 -13.31
CA ILE A 170 -7.29 -16.81 -13.27
C ILE A 170 -7.64 -17.72 -14.45
N ASP A 171 -6.92 -17.61 -15.56
CA ASP A 171 -7.22 -18.40 -16.75
C ASP A 171 -6.48 -19.74 -16.69
N SER A 172 -5.22 -19.75 -16.27
CA SER A 172 -4.43 -20.99 -16.17
C SER A 172 -4.55 -21.70 -14.81
N HIS A 173 -4.97 -20.99 -13.76
CA HIS A 173 -4.94 -21.44 -12.36
C HIS A 173 -3.53 -21.78 -11.83
N GLU A 174 -2.49 -21.24 -12.45
CA GLU A 174 -1.10 -21.44 -12.05
C GLU A 174 -0.51 -20.19 -11.40
N TYR A 175 0.44 -20.40 -10.49
CA TYR A 175 1.23 -19.31 -9.93
C TYR A 175 2.35 -18.92 -10.87
N ARG A 176 2.48 -17.62 -11.12
CA ARG A 176 3.56 -17.01 -11.90
C ARG A 176 4.07 -15.74 -11.23
N PRO A 177 5.26 -15.23 -11.60
CA PRO A 177 5.70 -13.92 -11.17
C PRO A 177 4.68 -12.84 -11.53
N ALA A 178 4.46 -11.89 -10.61
CA ALA A 178 3.55 -10.78 -10.85
C ALA A 178 4.17 -9.77 -11.82
N THR A 179 3.36 -9.21 -12.71
CA THR A 179 3.76 -8.17 -13.66
C THR A 179 3.19 -6.81 -13.27
N LEU A 180 3.70 -5.75 -13.90
CA LEU A 180 3.15 -4.41 -13.73
C LEU A 180 1.67 -4.31 -14.15
N VAL A 181 1.29 -5.07 -15.19
CA VAL A 181 -0.10 -5.13 -15.68
C VAL A 181 -1.00 -5.77 -14.64
N ASP A 182 -0.58 -6.86 -14.00
CA ASP A 182 -1.37 -7.52 -12.93
C ASP A 182 -1.63 -6.56 -11.77
N LEU A 183 -0.61 -5.79 -11.37
CA LEU A 183 -0.74 -4.80 -10.31
C LEU A 183 -1.74 -3.69 -10.70
N TYR A 184 -1.63 -3.16 -11.91
CA TYR A 184 -2.57 -2.15 -12.43
C TYR A 184 -4.01 -2.68 -12.50
N GLN A 185 -4.22 -3.90 -13.03
CA GLN A 185 -5.54 -4.50 -13.12
C GLN A 185 -6.14 -4.77 -11.74
N THR A 186 -5.32 -5.21 -10.78
CA THR A 186 -5.76 -5.39 -9.39
C THR A 186 -6.21 -4.05 -8.77
N ALA A 187 -5.46 -2.97 -9.03
CA ALA A 187 -5.85 -1.63 -8.61
C ALA A 187 -7.19 -1.18 -9.24
N ARG A 188 -7.41 -1.48 -10.53
CA ARG A 188 -8.68 -1.19 -11.23
C ARG A 188 -9.86 -1.95 -10.64
N VAL A 189 -9.67 -3.21 -10.26
CA VAL A 189 -10.70 -3.98 -9.55
C VAL A 189 -11.01 -3.33 -8.20
N VAL A 190 -9.98 -3.03 -7.39
CA VAL A 190 -10.15 -2.41 -6.07
C VAL A 190 -10.84 -1.05 -6.15
N ASP A 191 -10.56 -0.24 -7.18
CA ASP A 191 -11.22 1.05 -7.40
C ASP A 191 -12.76 0.93 -7.47
N ARG A 192 -13.27 -0.22 -7.92
CA ARG A 192 -14.72 -0.51 -8.04
C ARG A 192 -15.34 -1.19 -6.82
N LEU A 193 -14.54 -1.59 -5.83
CA LEU A 193 -15.05 -2.29 -4.65
C LEU A 193 -15.39 -1.31 -3.53
N ASP A 194 -16.67 -1.09 -3.26
CA ASP A 194 -17.15 -0.12 -2.27
C ASP A 194 -16.61 -0.40 -0.84
N HIS A 195 -16.43 -1.67 -0.47
CA HIS A 195 -15.97 -2.06 0.87
C HIS A 195 -14.45 -2.19 1.01
N ILE A 196 -13.69 -1.88 -0.06
CA ILE A 196 -12.22 -1.79 -0.02
C ILE A 196 -11.85 -0.32 -0.17
N HIS A 197 -11.37 0.30 0.91
CA HIS A 197 -11.28 1.74 1.07
C HIS A 197 -9.93 2.31 0.58
N PHE A 198 -8.87 1.50 0.62
CA PHE A 198 -7.54 1.88 0.16
C PHE A 198 -6.87 0.73 -0.59
N PHE A 199 -5.88 1.07 -1.41
CA PHE A 199 -5.10 0.12 -2.18
C PHE A 199 -3.67 0.05 -1.66
N SER A 200 -3.40 -0.89 -0.76
CA SER A 200 -2.01 -1.28 -0.49
C SER A 200 -1.58 -2.30 -1.52
N ARG A 201 -0.42 -2.07 -2.14
CA ARG A 201 0.15 -2.96 -3.14
C ARG A 201 0.11 -4.44 -2.68
N PRO A 202 -0.66 -5.31 -3.36
CA PRO A 202 -0.82 -6.70 -2.93
C PRO A 202 0.28 -7.63 -3.45
N VAL A 203 1.01 -7.23 -4.48
CA VAL A 203 2.04 -8.04 -5.13
C VAL A 203 3.32 -7.27 -5.41
N ALA A 204 4.46 -7.96 -5.35
CA ALA A 204 5.74 -7.42 -5.78
C ALA A 204 5.93 -7.70 -7.27
N ILE A 205 6.04 -6.64 -8.07
CA ILE A 205 6.24 -6.77 -9.53
C ILE A 205 7.62 -7.33 -9.82
N SER A 206 7.71 -8.10 -10.90
CA SER A 206 8.93 -8.67 -11.44
C SER A 206 9.26 -8.06 -12.80
N GLY A 207 10.45 -8.34 -13.33
CA GLY A 207 10.88 -7.91 -14.67
C GLY A 207 11.69 -6.62 -14.73
N PHE A 208 12.13 -6.12 -13.57
CA PHE A 208 13.05 -4.98 -13.44
C PHE A 208 14.23 -5.40 -12.56
N GLU A 209 15.43 -4.92 -12.87
CA GLU A 209 16.64 -5.21 -12.10
C GLU A 209 16.92 -4.12 -11.05
N ASP A 210 16.61 -2.87 -11.37
CA ASP A 210 16.85 -1.71 -10.51
C ASP A 210 15.69 -1.46 -9.54
N ALA A 211 16.02 -1.20 -8.28
CA ALA A 211 15.04 -1.00 -7.22
C ALA A 211 14.24 0.29 -7.42
N LEU A 212 14.89 1.35 -7.90
CA LEU A 212 14.23 2.61 -8.22
C LEU A 212 13.19 2.42 -9.33
N ASP A 213 13.54 1.70 -10.40
CA ASP A 213 12.59 1.35 -11.45
C ASP A 213 11.39 0.57 -10.90
N ILE A 214 11.62 -0.43 -10.04
CA ILE A 214 10.54 -1.21 -9.42
C ILE A 214 9.61 -0.30 -8.63
N ASP A 215 10.15 0.57 -7.78
CA ASP A 215 9.36 1.41 -6.87
C ASP A 215 8.58 2.48 -7.63
N LEU A 216 9.21 3.15 -8.59
CA LEU A 216 8.58 4.21 -9.38
C LEU A 216 7.48 3.66 -10.29
N HIS A 217 7.73 2.56 -11.00
CA HIS A 217 6.71 1.91 -11.83
C HIS A 217 5.57 1.36 -10.98
N THR A 218 5.87 0.80 -9.80
CA THR A 218 4.88 0.36 -8.82
C THR A 218 3.97 1.53 -8.41
N ALA A 219 4.55 2.65 -7.98
CA ALA A 219 3.79 3.83 -7.57
C ALA A 219 2.90 4.34 -8.71
N TRP A 220 3.45 4.45 -9.91
CA TRP A 220 2.71 4.88 -11.10
C TRP A 220 1.57 3.95 -11.47
N ALA A 221 1.79 2.64 -11.49
CA ALA A 221 0.74 1.66 -11.83
C ALA A 221 -0.39 1.65 -10.80
N CYS A 222 -0.06 1.70 -9.50
CA CYS A 222 -1.05 1.81 -8.44
C CYS A 222 -1.89 3.09 -8.58
N LEU A 223 -1.22 4.24 -8.70
CA LEU A 223 -1.90 5.53 -8.85
C LEU A 223 -2.72 5.59 -10.14
N SER A 224 -2.24 5.05 -11.26
CA SER A 224 -3.00 5.00 -12.51
C SER A 224 -4.23 4.10 -12.42
N GLY A 225 -4.17 3.06 -11.59
CA GLY A 225 -5.20 2.04 -11.47
C GLY A 225 -6.30 2.35 -10.45
N THR A 226 -6.11 3.30 -9.53
CA THR A 226 -7.16 3.65 -8.55
C THR A 226 -7.16 5.14 -8.19
N ALA A 227 -8.33 5.67 -7.87
CA ALA A 227 -8.47 7.00 -7.28
C ALA A 227 -8.52 6.96 -5.75
N LYS A 228 -8.49 5.77 -5.13
CA LYS A 228 -8.41 5.60 -3.68
C LYS A 228 -7.01 5.92 -3.16
N HIS A 229 -6.86 6.06 -1.84
CA HIS A 229 -5.53 6.18 -1.23
C HIS A 229 -4.67 4.97 -1.60
N VAL A 230 -3.43 5.24 -2.03
CA VAL A 230 -2.46 4.20 -2.43
C VAL A 230 -1.42 4.03 -1.33
N MET A 231 -1.04 2.79 -1.06
CA MET A 231 0.08 2.49 -0.17
C MET A 231 1.07 1.56 -0.87
N VAL A 232 2.32 2.02 -1.00
CA VAL A 232 3.43 1.29 -1.64
C VAL A 232 4.62 1.22 -0.70
N SER A 233 5.78 0.76 -1.17
CA SER A 233 7.04 0.82 -0.44
C SER A 233 8.08 1.50 -1.32
N ALA A 234 9.16 1.96 -0.70
CA ALA A 234 10.34 2.47 -1.36
C ALA A 234 11.55 1.72 -0.79
N SER A 235 12.49 1.37 -1.66
CA SER A 235 13.66 0.57 -1.33
C SER A 235 14.82 1.43 -0.87
N THR A 236 14.96 2.66 -1.41
CA THR A 236 16.05 3.59 -1.09
C THR A 236 15.52 5.03 -0.94
N PRO A 237 16.30 5.95 -0.34
CA PRO A 237 15.96 7.37 -0.31
C PRO A 237 15.74 7.99 -1.71
N GLU A 238 16.48 7.53 -2.71
CA GLU A 238 16.33 7.97 -4.10
C GLU A 238 14.98 7.53 -4.68
N SER A 239 14.50 6.33 -4.33
CA SER A 239 13.13 5.91 -4.65
C SER A 239 12.09 6.85 -4.03
N VAL A 240 12.31 7.31 -2.79
CA VAL A 240 11.43 8.29 -2.14
C VAL A 240 11.43 9.61 -2.90
N ASP A 241 12.61 10.09 -3.35
CA ASP A 241 12.73 11.32 -4.13
C ASP A 241 11.97 11.24 -5.46
N ALA A 242 12.12 10.12 -6.17
CA ALA A 242 11.43 9.92 -7.43
C ALA A 242 9.90 9.81 -7.25
N ILE A 243 9.45 9.10 -6.21
CA ILE A 243 8.02 9.02 -5.85
C ILE A 243 7.50 10.41 -5.45
N ALA A 244 8.26 11.17 -4.67
CA ALA A 244 7.89 12.52 -4.24
C ALA A 244 7.71 13.44 -5.46
N ALA A 245 8.68 13.45 -6.38
CA ALA A 245 8.59 14.23 -7.62
C ALA A 245 7.33 13.86 -8.43
N LEU A 246 7.06 12.56 -8.59
CA LEU A 246 5.86 12.07 -9.28
C LEU A 246 4.58 12.57 -8.63
N VAL A 247 4.45 12.47 -7.31
CA VAL A 247 3.19 12.79 -6.62
C VAL A 247 2.98 14.29 -6.47
N TYR A 248 4.05 15.07 -6.42
CA TYR A 248 3.98 16.53 -6.47
C TYR A 248 3.46 17.00 -7.84
N ASP A 249 3.95 16.41 -8.93
CA ASP A 249 3.45 16.71 -10.28
C ASP A 249 1.98 16.32 -10.42
N VAL A 250 1.59 15.13 -9.94
CA VAL A 250 0.19 14.69 -9.97
C VAL A 250 -0.72 15.61 -9.11
N ALA A 251 -0.22 16.11 -7.97
CA ALA A 251 -0.93 17.06 -7.12
C ALA A 251 -0.92 18.50 -7.68
N GLY A 252 -0.03 18.80 -8.63
CA GLY A 252 0.26 20.14 -9.16
C GLY A 252 1.25 20.97 -8.33
N SER A 253 1.62 20.53 -7.13
CA SER A 253 2.75 21.06 -6.34
C SER A 253 3.01 20.22 -5.09
N GLU A 254 4.20 20.37 -4.49
CA GLU A 254 4.50 19.82 -3.17
C GLU A 254 3.52 20.29 -2.09
N ALA A 255 3.18 21.58 -2.08
CA ALA A 255 2.24 22.14 -1.09
C ALA A 255 0.85 21.52 -1.22
N ALA A 256 0.37 21.31 -2.45
CA ALA A 256 -0.90 20.64 -2.70
C ALA A 256 -0.88 19.18 -2.23
N PHE A 257 0.22 18.46 -2.50
CA PHE A 257 0.37 17.08 -2.03
C PHE A 257 0.38 16.99 -0.49
N ARG A 258 1.17 17.84 0.19
CA ARG A 258 1.26 17.84 1.66
C ARG A 258 -0.08 18.17 2.33
N ALA A 259 -0.91 19.00 1.68
CA ALA A 259 -2.25 19.32 2.18
C ALA A 259 -3.23 18.14 2.05
N ALA A 260 -3.07 17.31 1.01
CA ALA A 260 -3.94 16.17 0.73
C ALA A 260 -3.16 14.95 0.21
N PRO A 261 -2.37 14.26 1.05
CA PRO A 261 -1.51 13.17 0.60
C PRO A 261 -2.35 11.95 0.17
N PHE A 262 -2.25 11.62 -1.12
CA PHE A 262 -2.98 10.50 -1.72
C PHE A 262 -2.17 9.20 -1.87
N ILE A 263 -0.91 9.23 -1.43
CA ILE A 263 -0.05 8.06 -1.31
C ILE A 263 0.62 8.03 0.07
N SER A 264 0.91 6.84 0.56
CA SER A 264 1.75 6.60 1.74
C SER A 264 2.74 5.45 1.50
N LEU A 265 3.75 5.36 2.35
CA LEU A 265 4.76 4.30 2.29
C LEU A 265 4.62 3.33 3.47
N ASN A 266 4.61 2.03 3.18
CA ASN A 266 4.84 0.97 4.15
C ASN A 266 6.34 0.82 4.39
N ILE A 267 6.78 1.03 5.64
CA ILE A 267 8.20 1.02 6.00
C ILE A 267 8.44 0.17 7.26
N ASN A 268 9.32 -0.82 7.12
CA ASN A 268 9.69 -1.76 8.18
C ASN A 268 11.09 -1.43 8.72
N HIS A 269 11.21 -0.26 9.35
CA HIS A 269 12.49 0.29 9.78
C HIS A 269 13.08 -0.42 11.01
N ALA A 270 12.25 -0.95 11.90
CA ALA A 270 12.68 -1.68 13.09
C ALA A 270 12.51 -3.18 12.88
N VAL A 271 13.63 -3.90 12.98
CA VAL A 271 13.69 -5.35 12.79
C VAL A 271 13.91 -6.05 14.13
N PRO A 272 13.02 -6.96 14.53
CA PRO A 272 13.22 -7.72 15.75
C PRO A 272 14.39 -8.71 15.66
N PRO A 273 15.18 -8.88 16.75
CA PRO A 273 15.10 -8.15 18.01
C PRO A 273 15.89 -6.82 17.98
N MET A 274 15.21 -5.70 18.25
CA MET A 274 15.81 -4.40 18.61
C MET A 274 16.98 -3.92 17.72
N ARG A 275 16.83 -3.96 16.40
CA ARG A 275 17.78 -3.33 15.46
C ARG A 275 17.05 -2.56 14.39
N PHE A 276 17.74 -1.64 13.73
CA PHE A 276 17.23 -1.01 12.53
C PHE A 276 17.58 -1.84 11.30
N ASP A 277 16.71 -1.82 10.30
CA ASP A 277 17.16 -1.92 8.92
C ASP A 277 17.63 -0.52 8.51
N SER A 278 18.94 -0.35 8.30
CA SER A 278 19.52 0.98 8.13
C SER A 278 18.99 1.71 6.89
N GLU A 279 18.73 0.99 5.79
CA GLU A 279 18.17 1.57 4.57
C GLU A 279 16.72 1.96 4.77
N ALA A 280 15.89 1.09 5.36
CA ALA A 280 14.49 1.41 5.65
C ALA A 280 14.36 2.58 6.64
N ALA A 281 15.29 2.73 7.58
CA ALA A 281 15.34 3.91 8.46
C ALA A 281 15.68 5.19 7.69
N ARG A 282 16.60 5.15 6.71
CA ARG A 282 16.87 6.30 5.82
C ARG A 282 15.66 6.63 4.94
N VAL A 283 14.98 5.62 4.40
CA VAL A 283 13.72 5.77 3.66
C VAL A 283 12.66 6.45 4.53
N LEU A 284 12.53 6.06 5.80
CA LEU A 284 11.58 6.69 6.74
C LEU A 284 11.90 8.16 6.98
N ILE A 285 13.17 8.49 7.26
CA ILE A 285 13.62 9.87 7.45
C ILE A 285 13.29 10.68 6.19
N ARG A 286 13.65 10.16 5.01
CA ARG A 286 13.43 10.85 3.75
C ARG A 286 11.94 11.03 3.42
N ALA A 287 11.11 10.03 3.71
CA ALA A 287 9.66 10.12 3.52
C ALA A 287 9.05 11.23 4.39
N ALA A 288 9.48 11.33 5.65
CA ALA A 288 9.04 12.40 6.55
C ALA A 288 9.47 13.79 6.04
N GLU A 289 10.71 13.92 5.57
CA GLU A 289 11.20 15.16 4.96
C GLU A 289 10.39 15.58 3.73
N CYS A 290 9.99 14.63 2.88
CA CYS A 290 9.12 14.87 1.72
C CYS A 290 7.62 15.00 2.08
N GLY A 291 7.25 14.88 3.35
CA GLY A 291 5.85 14.97 3.77
C GLY A 291 4.97 13.83 3.23
N ILE A 292 5.58 12.67 2.92
CA ILE A 292 4.86 11.45 2.54
C ILE A 292 4.54 10.69 3.83
N PRO A 293 3.26 10.42 4.14
CA PRO A 293 2.89 9.63 5.31
C PRO A 293 3.52 8.23 5.26
N ALA A 294 3.99 7.76 6.41
CA ALA A 294 4.56 6.42 6.55
C ALA A 294 3.71 5.57 7.49
N MET A 295 3.31 4.38 7.02
CA MET A 295 2.86 3.29 7.86
C MET A 295 4.08 2.51 8.33
N VAL A 296 4.41 2.66 9.61
CA VAL A 296 5.55 1.96 10.22
C VAL A 296 5.09 0.64 10.82
N ASN A 297 5.71 -0.46 10.40
CA ASN A 297 5.36 -1.80 10.88
C ASN A 297 6.59 -2.51 11.46
N THR A 298 6.35 -3.39 12.43
CA THR A 298 7.36 -4.28 13.01
C THR A 298 6.83 -5.70 13.05
N PHE A 299 7.61 -6.67 12.57
CA PHE A 299 7.19 -8.07 12.46
C PHE A 299 7.97 -8.95 13.44
N GLY A 300 7.44 -9.05 14.66
CA GLY A 300 7.94 -9.97 15.68
C GLY A 300 7.31 -11.36 15.51
N GLN A 301 8.14 -12.40 15.48
CA GLN A 301 7.67 -13.78 15.54
C GLN A 301 7.92 -14.33 16.95
N LEU A 302 6.82 -14.64 17.65
CA LEU A 302 6.84 -15.20 18.99
C LEU A 302 7.71 -16.46 19.04
N GLY A 303 8.67 -16.48 19.96
CA GLY A 303 9.62 -17.59 20.14
C GLY A 303 10.74 -17.68 19.10
N ALA A 304 10.83 -16.74 18.15
CA ALA A 304 11.92 -16.68 17.17
C ALA A 304 12.64 -15.33 17.17
N SER A 305 11.94 -14.26 16.80
CA SER A 305 12.49 -12.89 16.78
C SER A 305 11.90 -12.01 17.90
N SER A 306 11.02 -12.58 18.72
CA SER A 306 10.47 -11.99 19.95
C SER A 306 10.41 -13.06 21.05
N PRO A 307 10.32 -12.68 22.34
CA PRO A 307 10.14 -13.64 23.43
C PRO A 307 8.96 -14.58 23.20
N VAL A 308 8.93 -15.71 23.90
CA VAL A 308 7.85 -16.72 23.81
C VAL A 308 6.54 -16.26 24.45
N THR A 309 6.57 -15.13 25.17
CA THR A 309 5.47 -14.55 25.95
C THR A 309 4.93 -13.30 25.30
#